data_AF-A0A0F9UVM3-F1
#
_entry.id   AF-A0A0F9UVM3-F1
#
_cell.length_a   1.000
_cell.length_b   1.000
_cell.length_c   1.000
_cell.angle_alpha   90.00
_cell.angle_beta   90.00
_cell.angle_gamma   90.00
#
_symmetry.space_group_name_H-M   'P 1'
#
loop_
_entity.id
_entity.type
_entity.pdbx_description
1 polymer ?
#
loop_
_entity_poly.entity_id
_entity_poly.type
_entity_poly.pdbx_seq_one_letter_code
_entity_poly.pdbx_strand_id
1 'polypeptide(L)'
;MFVWVFHRLSGLLLILLIGIKFLTSFFLMTKEQKPDWALVLHTNPFIDTLLIISVVFHAFYGLRTVAIDLGLRKEKLLFWVSTLLSLVLSGLLLALYFTRNY
;
A
#
# COMPACT_ATOMS: atom_id res chain seq x y z
N MET A 1 0.22 13.53 -16.03
CA MET A 1 1.56 12.93 -15.81
C MET A 1 1.76 12.37 -14.40
N PHE A 2 1.42 13.11 -13.32
CA PHE A 2 1.62 12.66 -11.94
C PHE A 2 1.11 11.23 -11.63
N VAL A 3 -0.17 10.94 -11.89
CA VAL A 3 -0.80 9.64 -11.59
C VAL A 3 0.00 8.47 -12.19
N TRP A 4 0.45 8.63 -13.44
CA TRP A 4 1.23 7.62 -14.13
C TRP A 4 2.61 7.40 -13.49
N VAL A 5 3.32 8.47 -13.13
CA VAL A 5 4.63 8.36 -12.46
C VAL A 5 4.44 7.70 -11.10
N PHE A 6 3.49 8.20 -10.32
CA PHE A 6 3.20 7.68 -8.98
C PHE A 6 2.81 6.20 -9.02
N HIS A 7 1.94 5.79 -9.95
CA HIS A 7 1.51 4.41 -10.08
C HIS A 7 2.70 3.48 -10.37
N ARG A 8 3.65 3.89 -11.23
CA ARG A 8 4.84 3.07 -11.52
C ARG A 8 5.77 2.98 -10.31
N LEU A 9 6.08 4.11 -9.68
CA LEU A 9 6.98 4.15 -8.52
C LEU A 9 6.39 3.38 -7.33
N SER A 10 5.11 3.57 -7.02
CA SER A 10 4.42 2.78 -5.99
C SER A 10 4.41 1.29 -6.32
N GLY A 11 4.24 0.90 -7.59
CA GLY A 11 4.32 -0.50 -8.00
C GLY A 11 5.69 -1.12 -7.74
N LEU A 12 6.78 -0.44 -8.11
CA LEU A 12 8.14 -0.89 -7.83
C LEU A 12 8.41 -0.98 -6.32
N LEU A 13 7.94 0.00 -5.56
CA LEU A 13 8.07 0.00 -4.11
C LEU A 13 7.30 -1.16 -3.47
N LEU A 14 6.09 -1.46 -3.95
CA LEU A 14 5.29 -2.58 -3.47
C LEU A 14 5.95 -3.92 -3.78
N ILE A 15 6.49 -4.11 -4.99
CA ILE A 15 7.25 -5.33 -5.35
C ILE A 15 8.37 -5.57 -4.35
N LEU A 16 9.14 -4.53 -4.01
CA LEU A 16 10.23 -4.62 -3.07
C LEU A 16 9.75 -4.89 -1.63
N LEU A 17 8.89 -4.03 -1.09
CA LEU A 17 8.50 -4.07 0.32
C LEU A 17 7.62 -5.27 0.64
N ILE A 18 6.62 -5.57 -0.20
CA ILE A 18 5.76 -6.76 -0.02
C ILE A 18 6.59 -8.03 -0.27
N GLY A 19 7.47 -8.03 -1.28
CA GLY A 19 8.36 -9.16 -1.54
C GLY A 19 9.21 -9.50 -0.31
N ILE A 20 9.82 -8.48 0.31
CA ILE A 20 10.57 -8.64 1.57
C ILE A 20 9.65 -9.14 2.70
N LYS A 21 8.47 -8.56 2.91
CA LYS A 21 7.53 -9.00 3.96
C LYS A 21 7.09 -10.44 3.75
N PHE A 22 6.80 -10.88 2.52
CA PHE A 22 6.42 -12.26 2.23
C PHE A 22 7.57 -13.25 2.42
N LEU A 23 8.78 -12.93 1.96
CA LEU A 23 9.94 -13.81 2.18
C LEU A 23 10.24 -13.98 3.67
N THR A 24 10.07 -12.91 4.45
CA THR A 24 10.38 -12.92 5.88
C THR A 24 9.24 -13.42 6.76
N SER A 25 8.00 -13.47 6.25
CA SER A 25 6.85 -14.00 7.02
C SER A 25 6.97 -15.49 7.30
N PHE A 26 7.66 -16.26 6.45
CA PHE A 26 7.93 -17.68 6.69
C PHE A 26 8.69 -17.92 8.00
N PHE A 27 9.57 -17.00 8.40
CA PHE A 27 10.31 -17.07 9.66
C PHE A 27 9.46 -16.73 10.89
N LEU A 28 8.29 -16.12 10.69
CA LEU A 28 7.32 -15.83 11.74
C LEU A 28 6.30 -16.96 11.96
N MET A 29 6.28 -17.97 11.07
CA MET A 29 5.38 -19.13 11.13
C MET A 29 5.97 -20.32 11.91
N THR A 30 7.20 -20.19 12.43
CA THR A 30 7.85 -21.25 13.21
C THR A 30 7.16 -21.44 14.56
N LYS A 31 7.17 -22.68 15.07
CA LYS A 31 6.70 -23.00 16.45
C LYS A 31 7.69 -22.58 17.53
N GLU A 32 8.95 -22.38 17.13
CA GLU A 32 10.04 -21.94 17.99
C GLU A 32 10.06 -20.41 18.13
N GLN A 33 11.05 -19.89 18.87
CA GLN A 33 11.23 -18.45 19.02
C GLN A 33 11.43 -17.79 17.65
N LYS A 34 10.67 -16.72 17.40
CA LYS A 34 10.74 -15.95 16.15
C LYS A 34 12.02 -15.11 16.16
N PRO A 35 12.75 -15.02 15.03
CA PRO A 35 13.94 -14.17 14.98
C PRO A 35 13.60 -12.70 15.18
N ASP A 36 14.36 -12.01 16.04
CA ASP A 36 14.13 -10.59 16.37
C ASP A 36 14.18 -9.69 15.13
N TRP A 37 15.08 -9.97 14.18
CA TRP A 37 15.19 -9.19 12.94
C TRP A 37 13.93 -9.30 12.07
N ALA A 38 13.29 -10.47 12.05
CA ALA A 38 12.06 -10.68 11.29
C ALA A 38 10.89 -9.95 11.97
N LEU A 39 10.83 -10.00 13.31
CA LEU A 39 9.87 -9.22 14.08
C LEU A 39 10.03 -7.73 13.84
N VAL A 40 11.23 -7.18 14.00
CA VAL A 40 11.52 -5.74 13.79
C VAL A 40 11.11 -5.29 12.40
N LEU A 41 11.41 -6.09 11.36
CA LEU A 41 11.00 -5.79 9.99
C LEU A 41 9.47 -5.79 9.83
N HIS A 42 8.78 -6.72 10.48
CA HIS A 42 7.33 -6.86 10.41
C HIS A 42 6.56 -5.85 11.25
N THR A 43 7.19 -5.29 12.28
CA THR A 43 6.61 -4.27 13.17
C THR A 43 7.22 -2.88 12.95
N ASN A 44 7.93 -2.65 11.84
CA ASN A 44 8.55 -1.37 11.56
C ASN A 44 7.49 -0.35 11.09
N PRO A 45 7.20 0.71 11.87
CA PRO A 45 6.13 1.66 11.56
C PRO A 45 6.38 2.48 10.31
N PHE A 46 7.65 2.70 9.96
CA PHE A 46 8.01 3.40 8.73
C PHE A 46 7.69 2.55 7.50
N ILE A 47 8.07 1.27 7.51
CA ILE A 47 7.78 0.34 6.40
C ILE A 47 6.27 0.14 6.25
N ASP A 48 5.55 -0.05 7.35
CA ASP A 48 4.11 -0.28 7.33
C ASP A 48 3.35 0.96 6.82
N THR A 49 3.78 2.16 7.23
CA THR A 49 3.22 3.42 6.70
C THR A 49 3.42 3.54 5.19
N LEU A 50 4.62 3.24 4.69
CA LEU A 50 4.91 3.26 3.26
C LEU A 50 4.06 2.24 2.51
N LEU A 51 3.89 1.04 3.05
CA LEU A 51 3.07 -0.02 2.46
C LEU A 51 1.60 0.38 2.40
N ILE A 52 1.03 0.92 3.49
CA ILE A 52 -0.37 1.37 3.55
C ILE A 52 -0.64 2.43 2.49
N ILE A 53 0.18 3.49 2.43
CA ILE A 53 -0.01 4.56 1.45
C ILE A 53 0.17 4.03 0.03
N SER A 54 1.25 3.27 -0.20
CA SER A 54 1.57 2.79 -1.55
C SER A 54 0.51 1.84 -2.08
N VAL A 55 0.03 0.88 -1.28
CA VAL A 55 -0.93 -0.12 -1.74
C VAL A 55 -2.28 0.51 -2.05
N VAL A 56 -2.75 1.42 -1.20
CA VAL A 56 -4.05 2.09 -1.37
C VAL A 56 -4.04 2.96 -2.62
N PHE A 57 -3.06 3.85 -2.77
CA PHE A 57 -2.99 4.73 -3.93
C PHE A 57 -2.73 3.94 -5.22
N HIS A 58 -1.88 2.93 -5.19
CA HIS A 58 -1.62 2.08 -6.35
C HIS A 58 -2.90 1.38 -6.82
N ALA A 59 -3.68 0.81 -5.89
CA ALA A 59 -4.93 0.14 -6.21
C ALA A 59 -5.94 1.09 -6.86
N PHE A 60 -6.22 2.26 -6.25
CA PHE A 60 -7.21 3.19 -6.80
C PHE A 60 -6.77 3.84 -8.12
N TYR A 61 -5.48 4.16 -8.28
CA TYR A 61 -4.97 4.65 -9.58
C TYR A 61 -4.93 3.56 -10.65
N GLY A 62 -4.73 2.30 -10.28
CA GLY A 62 -4.91 1.15 -11.16
C GLY A 62 -6.36 1.00 -11.60
N LEU A 63 -7.32 1.03 -10.67
CA LEU A 63 -8.75 0.99 -10.97
C LEU A 63 -9.20 2.16 -11.86
N ARG A 64 -8.65 3.36 -11.64
CA ARG A 64 -8.85 4.50 -12.56
C ARG A 64 -8.41 4.16 -13.97
N THR A 65 -7.24 3.55 -14.13
CA THR A 65 -6.69 3.17 -15.43
C THR A 65 -7.59 2.16 -16.11
N VAL A 66 -7.98 1.10 -15.40
CA VAL A 66 -8.96 0.10 -15.88
C VAL A 66 -10.27 0.75 -16.32
N ALA A 67 -10.83 1.67 -15.53
CA ALA A 67 -12.08 2.34 -15.88
C ALA A 67 -11.97 3.19 -17.17
N ILE A 68 -10.83 3.87 -17.36
CA ILE A 68 -10.57 4.67 -18.57
C ILE A 68 -10.41 3.74 -19.77
N ASP A 69 -9.68 2.63 -19.63
CA ASP A 69 -9.45 1.65 -20.68
C ASP A 69 -10.77 0.96 -21.12
N LEU A 70 -11.72 0.81 -20.19
CA LEU A 70 -13.08 0.34 -20.45
C LEU A 70 -14.00 1.42 -21.07
N GLY A 71 -13.48 2.61 -21.38
CA GLY A 71 -14.19 3.65 -22.13
C GLY A 71 -14.79 4.77 -21.29
N LEU A 72 -14.55 4.82 -19.98
CA LEU A 72 -15.07 5.90 -19.13
C LEU A 72 -14.29 7.21 -19.34
N ARG A 73 -14.85 8.13 -20.12
CA ARG A 73 -14.21 9.40 -20.52
C ARG A 73 -14.32 10.55 -19.51
N LYS A 74 -14.25 10.25 -18.20
CA LYS A 74 -14.36 11.25 -17.11
C LYS A 74 -13.06 11.41 -16.33
N GLU A 75 -11.95 11.65 -17.03
CA GLU A 75 -10.60 11.60 -16.45
C GLU A 75 -10.39 12.48 -15.20
N LYS A 76 -10.91 13.72 -15.21
CA LYS A 76 -10.78 14.66 -14.08
C LYS A 76 -11.60 14.20 -12.87
N LEU A 77 -12.82 13.71 -13.10
CA LEU A 77 -13.65 13.16 -12.03
C LEU A 77 -13.00 11.91 -11.43
N LEU A 78 -12.56 10.98 -12.29
CA LEU A 78 -11.88 9.76 -11.87
C LEU A 78 -10.59 10.05 -11.10
N PHE A 79 -9.84 11.07 -11.50
CA PHE A 79 -8.67 11.53 -10.75
C PHE A 79 -9.04 11.97 -9.33
N TRP A 80 -10.03 12.86 -9.19
CA TRP A 80 -10.42 13.38 -7.88
C TRP A 80 -11.04 12.31 -6.99
N VAL A 81 -11.93 11.48 -7.53
CA VAL A 81 -12.55 10.37 -6.79
C VAL A 81 -11.48 9.40 -6.31
N SER A 82 -10.60 8.94 -7.20
CA SER A 82 -9.53 7.99 -6.81
C SER A 82 -8.59 8.59 -5.77
N THR A 83 -8.24 9.86 -5.91
CA THR A 83 -7.36 10.56 -4.95
C THR A 83 -8.03 10.73 -3.59
N LEU A 84 -9.30 11.16 -3.56
CA LEU A 84 -10.05 11.36 -2.32
C LEU A 84 -10.26 10.02 -1.59
N LEU A 85 -10.67 8.97 -2.31
CA LEU A 85 -10.82 7.64 -1.74
C LEU A 85 -9.49 7.10 -1.19
N SER A 86 -8.38 7.33 -1.91
CA SER A 86 -7.06 6.93 -1.45
C SER A 86 -6.62 7.66 -0.19
N LEU A 87 -6.83 8.99 -0.13
CA LEU A 87 -6.52 9.80 1.05
C LEU A 87 -7.33 9.37 2.27
N VAL A 88 -8.65 9.21 2.10
CA VAL A 88 -9.54 8.81 3.19
C VAL A 88 -9.18 7.42 3.69
N LEU A 89 -9.04 6.44 2.79
CA LEU A 89 -8.72 5.07 3.22
C LEU A 89 -7.33 4.97 3.84
N SER A 90 -6.31 5.62 3.27
CA SER A 90 -4.97 5.65 3.86
C SER A 90 -4.98 6.31 5.23
N GLY A 91 -5.68 7.44 5.38
CA GLY A 91 -5.80 8.15 6.66
C GLY A 91 -6.49 7.29 7.72
N LEU A 92 -7.58 6.61 7.37
CA LEU A 92 -8.27 5.68 8.26
C LEU A 92 -7.38 4.50 8.67
N LEU A 93 -6.68 3.88 7.73
CA LEU A 93 -5.78 2.77 8.00
C LEU A 93 -4.59 3.18 8.87
N LEU A 94 -4.00 4.35 8.62
CA LEU A 94 -2.92 4.89 9.45
C LEU A 94 -3.42 5.26 10.85
N ALA A 95 -4.60 5.87 10.96
CA ALA A 95 -5.22 6.15 12.25
C ALA A 95 -5.43 4.84 13.03
N LEU A 96 -5.99 3.81 12.39
CA LEU A 96 -6.13 2.48 13.01
C LEU A 96 -4.77 1.88 13.38
N TYR A 97 -3.77 1.98 12.51
CA TYR A 97 -2.43 1.43 12.76
C TYR A 97 -1.76 2.05 13.99
N PHE A 98 -1.83 3.39 14.15
CA PHE A 98 -1.14 4.11 15.22
C PHE A 98 -1.94 4.27 16.53
N THR A 99 -3.27 4.09 16.50
CA THR A 99 -4.11 4.27 17.70
C THR A 99 -4.47 2.97 18.39
N ARG A 100 -4.32 1.84 17.70
CA ARG A 100 -4.78 0.55 18.22
C ARG A 100 -3.65 -0.13 18.98
N ASN A 101 -3.93 -0.42 20.25
CA ASN A 101 -2.97 -1.00 21.19
C ASN A 101 -3.18 -2.52 21.21
N TYR A 102 -2.51 -3.23 20.30
CA TYR A 102 -2.39 -4.68 20.28
C TYR A 102 -0.93 -5.10 20.38
#